data_AF-A0A934VEG0-F1
#
_entry.id   AF-A0A934VEG0-F1
#
_cell.length_a   1.000
_cell.length_b   1.000
_cell.length_c   1.000
_cell.angle_alpha   90.00
_cell.angle_beta   90.00
_cell.angle_gamma   90.00
#
_symmetry.space_group_name_H-M   'P 1'
#
loop_
_entity.id
_entity.type
_entity.pdbx_description
1 polymer ?
#
loop_
_entity_poly.entity_id
_entity_poly.type
_entity_poly.pdbx_seq_one_letter_code
_entity_poly.pdbx_strand_id
1 'polypeptide(L)'
;MKEIAPAELAESLTQSVAPTLLDVRLADDHEAAHLPGAISNAVFEVAFHERLAESLTDKDQAIVIYGANGESQEAAMAFEKLERAGYSDLLVLEGGIEAWKDAGHPLERGTPLPEEAPSPDGSHELDLDECRLEWLGRNLLNKHHGTIEITSGHLDFDQGQLDGGEIIFDLNSLKCADLDGSPGHDILIKHLMDHDFLDVSEHPECKLTIQSAESLPVATPGSPNLRIRADLTLRGVTEMIEITAATGITPKGKAAAQASFSIDRTRWGIIYGSSRYFHRLAGHLVNDLIEFQARIVTR
;
A
#
# COMPACT_ATOMS: atom_id res chain seq x y z
N MET A 1 -22.10 -3.73 -22.52
CA MET A 1 -22.57 -2.67 -21.61
C MET A 1 -23.37 -1.68 -22.43
N LYS A 2 -24.57 -1.32 -21.99
CA LYS A 2 -25.34 -0.24 -22.62
C LYS A 2 -24.97 1.06 -21.93
N GLU A 3 -24.82 2.12 -22.71
CA GLU A 3 -24.46 3.46 -22.21
C GLU A 3 -25.62 4.43 -22.44
N ILE A 4 -25.66 5.49 -21.64
CA ILE A 4 -26.60 6.60 -21.78
C ILE A 4 -25.84 7.93 -21.67
N ALA A 5 -26.09 8.83 -22.62
CA ALA A 5 -25.46 10.15 -22.61
C ALA A 5 -26.07 11.05 -21.51
N PRO A 6 -25.33 12.03 -20.95
CA PRO A 6 -25.85 12.93 -19.91
C PRO A 6 -27.17 13.62 -20.27
N ALA A 7 -27.31 14.10 -21.51
CA ALA A 7 -28.52 14.77 -21.96
C ALA A 7 -29.74 13.83 -22.02
N GLU A 8 -29.53 12.59 -22.48
CA GLU A 8 -30.57 11.56 -22.55
C GLU A 8 -30.99 11.10 -21.16
N LEU A 9 -30.02 10.94 -20.24
CA LEU A 9 -30.31 10.64 -18.84
C LEU A 9 -31.12 11.78 -18.21
N ALA A 10 -30.72 13.04 -18.41
CA ALA A 10 -31.43 14.20 -17.89
C ALA A 10 -32.89 14.26 -18.36
N GLU A 11 -33.17 13.93 -19.62
CA GLU A 11 -34.54 13.80 -20.13
C GLU A 11 -35.29 12.66 -19.46
N SER A 12 -34.66 11.48 -19.33
CA SER A 12 -35.28 10.29 -18.70
C SER A 12 -35.67 10.51 -17.24
N LEU A 13 -34.89 11.30 -16.49
CA LEU A 13 -35.17 11.63 -15.08
C LEU A 13 -36.40 12.53 -14.90
N THR A 14 -36.90 13.17 -15.96
CA THR A 14 -38.14 13.97 -15.93
C THR A 14 -39.40 13.17 -16.25
N GLN A 15 -39.26 11.91 -16.65
CA GLN A 15 -40.37 11.05 -17.03
C GLN A 15 -41.08 10.46 -15.79
N SER A 16 -42.29 9.94 -15.98
CA SER A 16 -43.08 9.35 -14.89
C SER A 16 -42.47 8.07 -14.30
N VAL A 17 -41.56 7.43 -15.03
CA VAL A 17 -40.78 6.27 -14.59
C VAL A 17 -39.32 6.61 -14.83
N ALA A 18 -38.68 7.21 -13.82
CA ALA A 18 -37.26 7.54 -13.86
C ALA A 18 -36.43 6.31 -13.44
N PRO A 19 -35.24 6.10 -14.05
CA PRO A 19 -34.33 5.05 -13.60
C PRO A 19 -33.76 5.37 -12.22
N THR A 20 -33.41 4.33 -11.46
CA THR A 20 -32.69 4.48 -10.20
C THR A 20 -31.22 4.80 -10.49
N LEU A 21 -30.69 5.84 -9.86
CA LEU A 21 -29.29 6.23 -10.02
C LEU A 21 -28.42 5.55 -8.96
N LEU A 22 -27.34 4.92 -9.38
CA LEU A 22 -26.37 4.25 -8.49
C LEU A 22 -24.99 4.91 -8.63
N ASP A 23 -24.59 5.65 -7.60
CA ASP A 23 -23.23 6.21 -7.47
C ASP A 23 -22.32 5.14 -6.87
N VAL A 24 -21.32 4.73 -7.65
CA VAL A 24 -20.41 3.65 -7.24
C VAL A 24 -19.04 4.13 -6.79
N ARG A 25 -18.88 5.45 -6.61
CA ARG A 25 -17.68 6.07 -6.03
C ARG A 25 -17.67 5.93 -4.49
N LEU A 26 -16.61 6.43 -3.85
CA LEU A 26 -16.51 6.42 -2.38
C LEU A 26 -17.64 7.26 -1.75
N ALA A 27 -17.97 6.94 -0.50
CA ALA A 27 -19.02 7.65 0.24
C ALA A 27 -18.71 9.16 0.38
N ASP A 28 -17.45 9.52 0.60
CA ASP A 28 -17.02 10.92 0.73
C ASP A 28 -17.12 11.66 -0.62
N ASP A 29 -16.84 10.99 -1.75
CA ASP A 29 -17.03 11.55 -3.10
C ASP A 29 -18.50 11.82 -3.40
N HIS A 30 -19.36 10.87 -2.99
CA HIS A 30 -20.80 10.99 -3.09
C HIS A 30 -21.31 12.16 -2.23
N GLU A 31 -20.91 12.21 -0.95
CA GLU A 31 -21.30 13.28 -0.03
C GLU A 31 -20.85 14.65 -0.55
N ALA A 32 -19.64 14.76 -1.11
CA ALA A 32 -19.13 16.02 -1.66
C ALA A 32 -19.95 16.51 -2.86
N ALA A 33 -20.27 15.63 -3.80
CA ALA A 33 -21.18 15.92 -4.90
C ALA A 33 -21.67 14.65 -5.60
N HIS A 34 -22.98 14.53 -5.86
CA HIS A 34 -23.56 13.41 -6.59
C HIS A 34 -24.76 13.83 -7.46
N LEU A 35 -25.20 12.97 -8.38
CA LEU A 35 -26.42 13.21 -9.14
C LEU A 35 -27.64 13.20 -8.21
N PRO A 36 -28.62 14.12 -8.37
CA PRO A 36 -29.77 14.21 -7.47
C PRO A 36 -30.53 12.89 -7.30
N GLY A 37 -30.78 12.50 -6.05
CA GLY A 37 -31.47 11.25 -5.71
C GLY A 37 -30.68 9.95 -5.92
N ALA A 38 -29.37 10.02 -6.21
CA ALA A 38 -28.55 8.83 -6.36
C ALA A 38 -28.35 8.05 -5.05
N ILE A 39 -28.38 6.72 -5.15
CA ILE A 39 -28.03 5.82 -4.05
C ILE A 39 -26.51 5.64 -4.06
N SER A 40 -25.87 5.84 -2.90
CA SER A 40 -24.44 5.56 -2.72
C SER A 40 -24.20 4.08 -2.42
N ASN A 41 -23.38 3.41 -3.24
CA ASN A 41 -22.84 2.10 -2.92
C ASN A 41 -21.48 1.91 -3.61
N ALA A 42 -20.41 2.26 -2.91
CA ALA A 42 -19.06 2.20 -3.42
C ALA A 42 -18.67 0.79 -3.90
N VAL A 43 -18.27 0.66 -5.16
CA VAL A 43 -17.97 -0.65 -5.77
C VAL A 43 -16.76 -1.36 -5.16
N PHE A 44 -15.87 -0.61 -4.49
CA PHE A 44 -14.66 -1.12 -3.85
C PHE A 44 -14.89 -1.75 -2.48
N GLU A 45 -16.07 -1.55 -1.91
CA GLU A 45 -16.37 -2.01 -0.57
C GLU A 45 -16.68 -3.50 -0.53
N VAL A 46 -16.16 -4.19 0.48
CA VAL A 46 -16.38 -5.65 0.65
C VAL A 46 -17.86 -5.98 0.83
N ALA A 47 -18.62 -5.06 1.43
CA ALA A 47 -20.05 -5.19 1.68
C ALA A 47 -20.94 -4.74 0.50
N PHE A 48 -20.37 -4.57 -0.70
CA PHE A 48 -21.10 -4.04 -1.86
C PHE A 48 -22.35 -4.87 -2.20
N HIS A 49 -22.23 -6.21 -2.19
CA HIS A 49 -23.33 -7.11 -2.56
C HIS A 49 -24.44 -7.15 -1.51
N GLU A 50 -24.09 -7.12 -0.22
CA GLU A 50 -25.06 -7.06 0.87
C GLU A 50 -25.85 -5.74 0.80
N ARG A 51 -25.16 -4.61 0.71
CA ARG A 51 -25.81 -3.29 0.61
C ARG A 51 -26.66 -3.14 -0.65
N LEU A 52 -26.21 -3.70 -1.77
CA LEU A 52 -26.97 -3.74 -3.01
C LEU A 52 -28.29 -4.50 -2.82
N ALA A 53 -28.24 -5.69 -2.19
CA ALA A 53 -29.43 -6.50 -1.95
C ALA A 53 -30.43 -5.85 -0.98
N GLU A 54 -29.95 -5.00 -0.06
CA GLU A 54 -30.80 -4.25 0.87
C GLU A 54 -31.46 -3.02 0.22
N SER A 55 -30.70 -2.27 -0.60
CA SER A 55 -31.13 -0.99 -1.18
C SER A 55 -31.84 -1.13 -2.53
N LEU A 56 -31.51 -2.14 -3.32
CA LEU A 56 -32.01 -2.35 -4.68
C LEU A 56 -32.67 -3.73 -4.80
N THR A 57 -33.78 -3.96 -4.10
CA THR A 57 -34.43 -5.28 -4.03
C THR A 57 -35.14 -5.71 -5.32
N ASP A 58 -35.61 -4.76 -6.13
CA ASP A 58 -36.19 -5.03 -7.46
C ASP A 58 -35.08 -5.19 -8.50
N LYS A 59 -35.00 -6.36 -9.13
CA LYS A 59 -33.96 -6.69 -10.12
C LYS A 59 -34.34 -6.32 -11.55
N ASP A 60 -35.62 -6.01 -11.80
CA ASP A 60 -36.13 -5.62 -13.11
C ASP A 60 -36.25 -4.10 -13.25
N GLN A 61 -36.01 -3.33 -12.17
CA GLN A 61 -35.96 -1.87 -12.22
C GLN A 61 -34.81 -1.39 -13.12
N ALA A 62 -35.05 -0.31 -13.86
CA ALA A 62 -34.01 0.36 -14.63
C ALA A 62 -33.00 1.03 -13.69
N ILE A 63 -31.72 0.71 -13.83
CA ILE A 63 -30.63 1.28 -13.03
C ILE A 63 -29.61 1.93 -13.95
N VAL A 64 -29.26 3.18 -13.65
CA VAL A 64 -28.15 3.89 -14.28
C VAL A 64 -27.00 3.97 -13.28
N ILE A 65 -25.88 3.39 -13.66
CA ILE A 65 -24.66 3.27 -12.85
C ILE A 65 -23.67 4.34 -13.33
N TYR A 66 -23.01 5.02 -12.39
CA TYR A 66 -21.96 5.97 -12.75
C TYR A 66 -20.80 5.99 -11.77
N GLY A 67 -19.60 6.18 -12.32
CA GLY A 67 -18.34 6.38 -11.60
C GLY A 67 -17.84 7.81 -11.71
N ALA A 68 -16.54 8.01 -11.49
CA ALA A 68 -15.93 9.35 -11.55
C ALA A 68 -15.96 9.92 -12.97
N ASN A 69 -15.45 9.16 -13.95
CA ASN A 69 -15.32 9.60 -15.33
C ASN A 69 -15.20 8.41 -16.31
N GLY A 70 -15.04 8.73 -17.60
CA GLY A 70 -14.95 7.72 -18.67
C GLY A 70 -13.62 6.95 -18.74
N GLU A 71 -12.60 7.38 -18.01
CA GLU A 71 -11.31 6.66 -17.94
C GLU A 71 -11.32 5.60 -16.84
N SER A 72 -12.11 5.82 -15.78
CA SER A 72 -12.20 4.89 -14.66
C SER A 72 -13.07 3.66 -14.95
N GLN A 73 -12.79 2.57 -14.24
CA GLN A 73 -13.47 1.28 -14.39
C GLN A 73 -14.55 1.03 -13.33
N GLU A 74 -14.90 2.00 -12.47
CA GLU A 74 -15.85 1.78 -11.36
C GLU A 74 -17.22 1.34 -11.87
N ALA A 75 -17.78 2.09 -12.81
CA ALA A 75 -19.12 1.81 -13.36
C ALA A 75 -19.14 0.46 -14.10
N ALA A 76 -18.05 0.15 -14.82
CA ALA A 76 -17.94 -1.11 -15.55
C ALA A 76 -17.88 -2.32 -14.60
N MET A 77 -17.09 -2.23 -13.53
CA MET A 77 -17.03 -3.26 -12.50
C MET A 77 -18.37 -3.42 -11.78
N ALA A 78 -19.05 -2.32 -11.44
CA ALA A 78 -20.35 -2.37 -10.80
C ALA A 78 -21.42 -2.98 -11.72
N PHE A 79 -21.42 -2.63 -13.00
CA PHE A 79 -22.30 -3.21 -14.01
C PHE A 79 -22.17 -4.75 -14.02
N GLU A 80 -20.94 -5.27 -14.08
CA GLU A 80 -20.72 -6.72 -14.06
C GLU A 80 -21.21 -7.36 -12.76
N LYS A 81 -20.98 -6.72 -11.61
CA LYS A 81 -21.47 -7.21 -10.31
C LYS A 81 -23.01 -7.25 -10.25
N LEU A 82 -23.69 -6.23 -10.78
CA LEU A 82 -25.16 -6.19 -10.85
C LEU A 82 -25.69 -7.22 -11.85
N GLU A 83 -25.13 -7.31 -13.05
CA GLU A 83 -25.55 -8.29 -14.05
C GLU A 83 -25.46 -9.72 -13.52
N ARG A 84 -24.34 -10.07 -12.87
CA ARG A 84 -24.15 -11.39 -12.22
C ARG A 84 -25.08 -11.62 -11.03
N ALA A 85 -25.49 -10.56 -10.34
CA ALA A 85 -26.50 -10.62 -9.28
C ALA A 85 -27.94 -10.75 -9.83
N GLY A 86 -28.13 -10.64 -11.15
CA GLY A 86 -29.38 -10.88 -11.85
C GLY A 86 -30.20 -9.62 -12.14
N TYR A 87 -29.60 -8.43 -12.07
CA TYR A 87 -30.24 -7.20 -12.53
C TYR A 87 -30.26 -7.17 -14.07
N SER A 88 -31.40 -6.82 -14.66
CA SER A 88 -31.65 -7.05 -16.09
C SER A 88 -31.67 -5.77 -16.94
N ASP A 89 -31.99 -4.62 -16.35
CA ASP A 89 -32.06 -3.32 -17.04
C ASP A 89 -31.01 -2.33 -16.50
N LEU A 90 -29.79 -2.46 -17.03
CA LEU A 90 -28.63 -1.69 -16.59
C LEU A 90 -28.12 -0.77 -17.71
N LEU A 91 -27.86 0.49 -17.36
CA LEU A 91 -27.20 1.48 -18.19
C LEU A 91 -25.98 2.05 -17.43
N VAL A 92 -24.96 2.47 -18.16
CA VAL A 92 -23.83 3.23 -17.61
C VAL A 92 -23.89 4.66 -18.13
N LEU A 93 -23.76 5.65 -17.24
CA LEU A 93 -23.66 7.05 -17.64
C LEU A 93 -22.32 7.29 -18.33
N GLU A 94 -22.36 7.68 -19.60
CA GLU A 94 -21.18 7.99 -20.39
C GLU A 94 -20.40 9.15 -19.74
N GLY A 95 -19.10 8.94 -19.51
CA GLY A 95 -18.23 9.96 -18.91
C GLY A 95 -18.48 10.24 -17.42
N GLY A 96 -19.33 9.46 -16.75
CA GLY A 96 -19.55 9.54 -15.31
C GLY A 96 -20.11 10.88 -14.82
N ILE A 97 -19.86 11.19 -13.54
CA ILE A 97 -20.30 12.46 -12.94
C ILE A 97 -19.56 13.68 -13.53
N GLU A 98 -18.33 13.52 -14.00
CA GLU A 98 -17.60 14.60 -14.68
C GLU A 98 -18.34 15.08 -15.93
N ALA A 99 -18.72 14.18 -16.84
CA ALA A 99 -19.47 14.55 -18.04
C ALA A 99 -20.86 15.13 -17.72
N TRP A 100 -21.53 14.62 -16.68
CA TRP A 100 -22.78 15.19 -16.19
C TRP A 100 -22.64 16.65 -15.73
N LYS A 101 -21.58 16.92 -14.97
CA LYS A 101 -21.23 18.26 -14.49
C LYS A 101 -20.85 19.18 -15.65
N ASP A 102 -20.05 18.71 -16.60
CA ASP A 102 -19.61 19.49 -17.76
C ASP A 102 -20.77 19.84 -18.70
N ALA A 103 -21.79 18.97 -18.76
CA ALA A 103 -23.05 19.26 -19.45
C ALA A 103 -23.95 20.28 -18.71
N GLY A 104 -23.54 20.75 -17.53
CA GLY A 104 -24.26 21.78 -16.77
C GLY A 104 -25.48 21.25 -16.01
N HIS A 105 -25.60 19.95 -15.81
CA HIS A 105 -26.70 19.34 -15.09
C HIS A 105 -26.54 19.49 -13.56
N PRO A 106 -27.64 19.48 -12.78
CA PRO A 106 -27.60 19.73 -11.34
C PRO A 106 -26.89 18.62 -10.57
N LEU A 107 -26.32 18.98 -9.41
CA LEU A 107 -25.70 18.07 -8.45
C LEU A 107 -26.25 18.37 -7.05
N GLU A 108 -26.48 17.32 -6.27
CA GLU A 108 -26.61 17.43 -4.82
C GLU A 108 -25.21 17.49 -4.19
N ARG A 109 -25.06 18.30 -3.14
CA ARG A 109 -23.76 18.57 -2.50
C ARG A 109 -23.91 18.62 -1.00
N GLY A 110 -22.98 17.99 -0.30
CA GLY A 110 -22.85 17.98 1.15
C GLY A 110 -21.47 18.50 1.58
N THR A 111 -20.79 17.72 2.42
CA THR A 111 -19.46 18.05 2.94
C THR A 111 -18.42 17.99 1.83
N PRO A 112 -17.70 19.09 1.52
CA PRO A 112 -16.66 19.05 0.50
C PRO A 112 -15.53 18.11 0.93
N LEU A 113 -14.85 17.51 -0.05
CA LEU A 113 -13.62 16.76 0.22
C LEU A 113 -12.59 17.66 0.92
N PRO A 114 -11.76 17.11 1.81
CA PRO A 114 -10.66 17.85 2.43
C PRO A 114 -9.77 18.48 1.36
N GLU A 115 -9.23 19.67 1.65
CA GLU A 115 -8.13 20.21 0.84
C GLU A 115 -6.96 19.23 0.84
N GLU A 116 -6.18 19.20 -0.26
CA GLU A 116 -4.97 18.38 -0.35
C GLU A 116 -4.10 18.60 0.89
N ALA A 117 -3.61 17.50 1.47
CA ALA A 117 -2.77 17.58 2.65
C ALA A 117 -1.55 18.47 2.36
N PRO A 118 -1.14 19.33 3.31
CA PRO A 118 0.02 20.18 3.12
C PRO A 118 1.25 19.32 2.83
N SER A 119 2.18 19.87 2.03
CA SER A 119 3.46 19.23 1.75
C SER A 119 4.14 18.81 3.07
N PRO A 120 4.69 17.58 3.17
CA PRO A 120 5.31 17.09 4.40
C PRO A 120 6.70 17.71 4.63
N ASP A 121 6.93 18.98 4.30
CA ASP A 121 8.24 19.63 4.38
C ASP A 121 8.80 19.60 5.82
N GLY A 122 10.12 19.54 5.94
CA GLY A 122 10.85 19.49 7.20
C GLY A 122 11.18 18.06 7.66
N SER A 123 11.60 17.96 8.92
CA SER A 123 11.99 16.69 9.53
C SER A 123 10.84 16.09 10.33
N HIS A 124 10.50 14.83 10.04
CA HIS A 124 9.38 14.12 10.66
C HIS A 124 9.84 12.83 11.31
N GLU A 125 9.65 12.72 12.61
CA GLU A 125 9.92 11.51 13.38
C GLU A 125 9.03 10.34 12.93
N LEU A 126 9.54 9.12 13.06
CA LEU A 126 8.79 7.92 12.78
C LEU A 126 7.72 7.64 13.85
N ASP A 127 6.56 7.18 13.40
CA ASP A 127 5.52 6.60 14.24
C ASP A 127 5.85 5.12 14.51
N LEU A 128 6.65 4.87 15.54
CA LEU A 128 7.19 3.54 15.85
C LEU A 128 6.10 2.48 16.05
N ASP A 129 4.93 2.87 16.55
CA ASP A 129 3.79 1.96 16.75
C ASP A 129 3.19 1.51 15.42
N GLU A 130 3.36 2.30 14.36
CA GLU A 130 2.93 1.98 13.00
C GLU A 130 4.06 1.43 12.12
N CYS A 131 5.32 1.66 12.46
CA CYS A 131 6.45 1.18 11.68
C CYS A 131 6.74 -0.32 11.92
N ARG A 132 7.13 -1.05 10.87
CA ARG A 132 7.47 -2.48 10.95
C ARG A 132 8.64 -2.80 10.02
N LEU A 133 9.55 -3.66 10.48
CA LEU A 133 10.56 -4.32 9.64
C LEU A 133 10.49 -5.83 9.87
N GLU A 134 10.21 -6.54 8.78
CA GLU A 134 10.20 -8.00 8.72
C GLU A 134 11.40 -8.48 7.89
N TRP A 135 11.98 -9.61 8.30
CA TRP A 135 13.07 -10.27 7.59
C TRP A 135 12.69 -11.70 7.22
N LEU A 136 13.29 -12.20 6.15
CA LEU A 136 13.15 -13.58 5.68
C LEU A 136 14.51 -14.11 5.20
N GLY A 137 15.00 -15.14 5.89
CA GLY A 137 16.19 -15.90 5.54
C GLY A 137 15.84 -17.27 4.96
N ARG A 138 16.64 -17.78 4.02
CA ARG A 138 16.38 -19.06 3.34
C ARG A 138 17.62 -19.95 3.25
N ASN A 139 17.38 -21.25 3.15
CA ASN A 139 18.29 -22.20 2.52
C ASN A 139 17.58 -22.88 1.33
N LEU A 140 18.11 -24.01 0.83
CA LEU A 140 17.52 -24.72 -0.31
C LEU A 140 16.15 -25.34 -0.02
N LEU A 141 15.84 -25.64 1.24
CA LEU A 141 14.67 -26.45 1.62
C LEU A 141 13.73 -25.74 2.61
N ASN A 142 14.28 -24.83 3.40
CA ASN A 142 13.62 -24.17 4.53
C ASN A 142 13.80 -22.66 4.45
N LYS A 143 12.97 -21.96 5.22
CA LYS A 143 13.02 -20.53 5.42
C LYS A 143 12.66 -20.22 6.87
N HIS A 144 13.18 -19.10 7.38
CA HIS A 144 12.82 -18.54 8.68
C HIS A 144 12.50 -17.07 8.50
N HIS A 145 11.54 -16.55 9.26
CA HIS A 145 11.15 -15.16 9.20
C HIS A 145 10.85 -14.58 10.56
N GLY A 146 10.91 -13.26 10.67
CA GLY A 146 10.54 -12.57 11.88
C GLY A 146 10.76 -11.08 11.77
N THR A 147 11.03 -10.43 12.90
CA THR A 147 11.06 -8.96 12.98
C THR A 147 12.31 -8.45 13.66
N ILE A 148 12.64 -7.20 13.38
CA ILE A 148 13.60 -6.38 14.13
C ILE A 148 12.89 -5.04 14.44
N GLU A 149 12.97 -4.58 15.68
CA GLU A 149 12.34 -3.34 16.13
C GLU A 149 13.13 -2.12 15.66
N ILE A 150 12.39 -1.05 15.35
CA ILE A 150 12.95 0.26 15.03
C ILE A 150 13.00 1.05 16.33
N THR A 151 14.19 1.47 16.72
CA THR A 151 14.42 2.21 17.98
C THR A 151 14.07 3.68 17.83
N SER A 152 14.44 4.26 16.70
CA SER A 152 14.21 5.67 16.36
C SER A 152 14.39 5.89 14.87
N GLY A 153 13.91 7.03 14.39
CA GLY A 153 14.23 7.50 13.06
C GLY A 153 13.43 8.73 12.68
N HIS A 154 13.88 9.40 11.63
CA HIS A 154 13.20 10.53 11.03
C HIS A 154 13.39 10.50 9.51
N LEU A 155 12.48 11.17 8.81
CA LEU A 155 12.56 11.44 7.38
C LEU A 155 12.56 12.94 7.15
N ASP A 156 13.44 13.41 6.29
CA ASP A 156 13.56 14.83 5.94
C ASP A 156 12.99 15.07 4.55
N PHE A 157 12.12 16.06 4.44
CA PHE A 157 11.50 16.45 3.17
C PHE A 157 11.79 17.90 2.82
N ASP A 158 12.05 18.14 1.54
CA ASP A 158 12.13 19.47 0.94
C ASP A 158 11.25 19.52 -0.31
N GLN A 159 10.41 20.56 -0.42
CA GLN A 159 9.43 20.72 -1.51
C GLN A 159 8.57 19.45 -1.73
N GLY A 160 8.20 18.78 -0.64
CA GLY A 160 7.38 17.57 -0.62
C GLY A 160 8.09 16.30 -1.09
N GLN A 161 9.38 16.38 -1.39
CA GLN A 161 10.20 15.24 -1.79
C GLN A 161 11.08 14.80 -0.62
N LEU A 162 11.28 13.49 -0.50
CA LEU A 162 12.21 12.92 0.47
C LEU A 162 13.64 13.31 0.10
N ASP A 163 14.31 14.06 0.96
CA ASP A 163 15.68 14.55 0.76
C ASP A 163 16.69 13.76 1.60
N GLY A 164 16.27 13.24 2.76
CA GLY A 164 17.15 12.53 3.69
C GLY A 164 16.41 11.81 4.80
N GLY A 165 17.16 11.35 5.79
CA GLY A 165 16.64 10.72 6.99
C GLY A 165 17.56 9.63 7.54
N GLU A 166 17.25 9.19 8.76
CA GLU A 166 17.99 8.14 9.45
C GLU A 166 17.02 7.21 10.17
N ILE A 167 17.29 5.91 10.14
CA ILE A 167 16.53 4.89 10.86
C ILE A 167 17.50 3.99 11.62
N ILE A 168 17.24 3.82 12.92
CA ILE A 168 18.02 2.97 13.83
C ILE A 168 17.20 1.73 14.20
N PHE A 169 17.83 0.56 14.07
CA PHE A 169 17.25 -0.73 14.40
C PHE A 169 18.01 -1.39 15.55
N ASP A 170 17.29 -1.97 16.51
CA ASP A 170 17.90 -2.72 17.63
C ASP A 170 18.03 -4.20 17.27
N LEU A 171 19.25 -4.69 17.08
CA LEU A 171 19.48 -6.10 16.76
C LEU A 171 19.22 -7.03 17.95
N ASN A 172 19.18 -6.53 19.19
CA ASN A 172 18.77 -7.33 20.36
C ASN A 172 17.29 -7.70 20.32
N SER A 173 16.48 -6.96 19.57
CA SER A 173 15.04 -7.19 19.42
C SER A 173 14.68 -8.27 18.38
N LEU A 174 15.69 -8.91 17.77
CA LEU A 174 15.51 -9.93 16.73
C LEU A 174 14.59 -11.07 17.21
N LYS A 175 13.49 -11.28 16.48
CA LYS A 175 12.51 -12.34 16.73
C LYS A 175 12.41 -13.28 15.52
N CYS A 176 12.05 -14.54 15.77
CA CYS A 176 11.78 -15.55 14.74
C CYS A 176 10.35 -16.08 14.95
N ALA A 177 9.46 -15.79 14.01
CA ALA A 177 8.03 -16.05 14.16
C ALA A 177 7.64 -17.50 13.85
N ASP A 178 8.27 -18.14 12.86
CA ASP A 178 7.88 -19.48 12.40
C ASP A 178 8.35 -20.62 13.32
N LEU A 179 9.28 -20.32 14.24
CA LEU A 179 9.78 -21.28 15.21
C LEU A 179 9.24 -21.07 16.63
N ASP A 180 8.35 -20.09 16.85
CA ASP A 180 7.87 -19.77 18.20
C ASP A 180 7.32 -21.00 18.94
N GLY A 181 7.72 -21.14 20.21
CA GLY A 181 7.41 -22.31 21.04
C GLY A 181 8.14 -23.62 20.67
N SER A 182 8.98 -23.65 19.64
CA SER A 182 9.77 -24.82 19.27
C SER A 182 11.15 -24.86 19.97
N PRO A 183 11.75 -26.05 20.17
CA PRO A 183 13.11 -26.15 20.71
C PRO A 183 14.19 -25.49 19.83
N GLY A 184 13.90 -25.28 18.54
CA GLY A 184 14.82 -24.68 17.58
C GLY A 184 14.85 -23.15 17.63
N HIS A 185 13.85 -22.49 18.24
CA HIS A 185 13.73 -21.04 18.28
C HIS A 185 14.95 -20.37 18.90
N ASP A 186 15.21 -20.68 20.18
CA ASP A 186 16.28 -20.01 20.94
C ASP A 186 17.66 -20.36 20.42
N ILE A 187 17.81 -21.56 19.84
CA ILE A 187 19.06 -22.00 19.20
C ILE A 187 19.34 -21.13 17.96
N LEU A 188 18.33 -20.92 17.12
CA LEU A 188 18.47 -20.10 15.93
C LEU A 188 18.75 -18.64 16.32
N ILE A 189 17.94 -18.05 17.20
CA ILE A 189 18.13 -16.66 17.63
C ILE A 189 19.52 -16.44 18.21
N LYS A 190 19.97 -17.32 19.10
CA LYS A 190 21.32 -17.24 19.66
C LYS A 190 22.39 -17.29 18.59
N HIS A 191 22.25 -18.17 17.59
CA HIS A 191 23.23 -18.27 16.50
C HIS A 191 23.23 -17.02 15.61
N LEU A 192 22.06 -16.49 15.25
CA LEU A 192 21.96 -15.27 14.45
C LEU A 192 22.59 -14.06 15.17
N MET A 193 22.54 -14.03 16.51
CA MET A 193 23.14 -12.96 17.31
C MET A 193 24.65 -13.11 17.52
N ASP A 194 25.23 -14.28 17.27
CA ASP A 194 26.64 -14.59 17.55
C ASP A 194 27.61 -13.93 16.53
N HIS A 195 28.91 -13.95 16.86
CA HIS A 195 29.99 -13.28 16.13
C HIS A 195 30.18 -13.74 14.68
N ASP A 196 29.74 -14.96 14.34
CA ASP A 196 29.80 -15.53 13.00
C ASP A 196 28.60 -15.14 12.12
N PHE A 197 27.62 -14.41 12.70
CA PHE A 197 26.48 -13.83 12.01
C PHE A 197 26.37 -12.32 12.26
N LEU A 198 25.45 -11.83 13.10
CA LEU A 198 25.23 -10.38 13.31
C LEU A 198 26.22 -9.74 14.29
N ASP A 199 26.85 -10.53 15.17
CA ASP A 199 27.80 -10.05 16.19
C ASP A 199 27.20 -8.98 17.13
N VAL A 200 26.00 -9.25 17.64
CA VAL A 200 25.17 -8.27 18.35
C VAL A 200 25.82 -7.75 19.64
N SER A 201 26.70 -8.53 20.28
CA SER A 201 27.42 -8.08 21.47
C SER A 201 28.36 -6.90 21.22
N GLU A 202 28.96 -6.84 20.05
CA GLU A 202 29.88 -5.75 19.65
C GLU A 202 29.18 -4.71 18.76
N HIS A 203 28.12 -5.12 18.07
CA HIS A 203 27.36 -4.32 17.13
C HIS A 203 25.85 -4.45 17.40
N PRO A 204 25.32 -3.87 18.50
CA PRO A 204 23.92 -4.04 18.89
C PRO A 204 22.95 -3.29 17.99
N GLU A 205 23.43 -2.32 17.21
CA GLU A 205 22.60 -1.44 16.38
C GLU A 205 22.91 -1.64 14.89
N CYS A 206 21.86 -1.55 14.09
CA CYS A 206 21.93 -1.40 12.64
C CYS A 206 21.36 -0.03 12.27
N LYS A 207 21.96 0.62 11.27
CA LYS A 207 21.61 1.98 10.89
C LYS A 207 21.45 2.13 9.39
N LEU A 208 20.37 2.79 8.96
CA LEU A 208 20.12 3.16 7.58
C LEU A 208 20.08 4.70 7.48
N THR A 209 20.93 5.27 6.64
CA THR A 209 20.95 6.71 6.35
C THR A 209 20.57 6.94 4.89
N ILE A 210 19.50 7.68 4.67
CA ILE A 210 19.00 8.00 3.32
C ILE A 210 19.88 9.10 2.74
N GLN A 211 20.45 8.83 1.56
CA GLN A 211 21.36 9.76 0.87
C GLN A 211 20.65 10.53 -0.25
N SER A 212 19.66 9.91 -0.88
CA SER A 212 18.85 10.54 -1.93
C SER A 212 17.60 9.70 -2.21
N ALA A 213 16.56 10.36 -2.71
CA ALA A 213 15.41 9.69 -3.28
C ALA A 213 15.04 10.33 -4.62
N GLU A 214 14.61 9.49 -5.56
CA GLU A 214 14.21 9.89 -6.91
C GLU A 214 12.83 9.32 -7.20
N SER A 215 11.90 10.16 -7.65
CA SER A 215 10.60 9.69 -8.12
C SER A 215 10.79 8.77 -9.31
N LEU A 216 10.17 7.60 -9.26
CA LEU A 216 10.07 6.72 -10.41
C LEU A 216 8.90 7.18 -11.28
N PRO A 217 9.02 7.14 -12.63
CA PRO A 217 7.90 7.44 -13.51
C PRO A 217 6.76 6.47 -13.19
N VAL A 218 5.72 7.01 -12.57
CA VAL A 218 4.69 6.26 -11.82
C VAL A 218 4.01 5.21 -12.72
N ALA A 219 4.09 3.95 -12.30
CA ALA A 219 2.98 3.02 -12.44
C ALA A 219 2.03 3.29 -11.24
N THR A 220 0.73 3.34 -11.47
CA THR A 220 -0.42 3.53 -10.54
C THR A 220 -0.18 3.48 -9.01
N PRO A 221 -0.94 4.23 -8.18
CA PRO A 221 -0.93 4.09 -6.71
C PRO A 221 -0.96 2.62 -6.26
N GLY A 222 -0.06 2.26 -5.34
CA GLY A 222 0.16 0.88 -4.91
C GLY A 222 1.32 0.16 -5.62
N SER A 223 1.98 0.80 -6.59
CA SER A 223 3.26 0.33 -7.14
C SER A 223 4.44 1.14 -6.61
N PRO A 224 5.67 0.62 -6.66
CA PRO A 224 6.86 1.39 -6.29
C PRO A 224 6.99 2.66 -7.14
N ASN A 225 6.97 3.80 -6.48
CA ASN A 225 6.99 5.15 -7.08
C ASN A 225 8.20 5.98 -6.61
N LEU A 226 9.02 5.44 -5.71
CA LEU A 226 10.23 6.09 -5.21
C LEU A 226 11.41 5.12 -5.24
N ARG A 227 12.55 5.57 -5.77
CA ARG A 227 13.85 4.88 -5.63
C ARG A 227 14.67 5.62 -4.58
N ILE A 228 15.12 4.90 -3.57
CA ILE A 228 15.87 5.42 -2.43
C ILE A 228 17.28 4.83 -2.49
N ARG A 229 18.30 5.67 -2.39
CA ARG A 229 19.69 5.24 -2.15
C ARG A 229 20.03 5.53 -0.70
N ALA A 230 20.47 4.52 0.02
CA ALA A 230 20.78 4.62 1.43
C ALA A 230 22.07 3.89 1.77
N ASP A 231 22.80 4.42 2.74
CA ASP A 231 23.91 3.72 3.38
C ASP A 231 23.37 2.85 4.50
N LEU A 232 23.63 1.55 4.42
CA LEU A 232 23.27 0.59 5.47
C LEU A 232 24.54 0.21 6.23
N THR A 233 24.60 0.59 7.50
CA THR A 233 25.61 0.17 8.45
C THR A 233 25.12 -1.04 9.22
N LEU A 234 25.76 -2.18 9.03
CA LEU A 234 25.48 -3.44 9.72
C LEU A 234 26.80 -4.10 10.11
N ARG A 235 26.92 -4.57 11.37
CA ARG A 235 28.15 -5.19 11.88
C ARG A 235 29.40 -4.30 11.67
N GLY A 236 29.24 -2.99 11.90
CA GLY A 236 30.31 -1.99 11.74
C GLY A 236 30.74 -1.70 10.30
N VAL A 237 30.21 -2.39 9.29
CA VAL A 237 30.50 -2.17 7.87
C VAL A 237 29.38 -1.33 7.26
N THR A 238 29.73 -0.32 6.45
CA THR A 238 28.75 0.54 5.77
C THR A 238 28.83 0.33 4.26
N GLU A 239 27.68 0.03 3.66
CA GLU A 239 27.56 -0.27 2.24
C GLU A 239 26.28 0.37 1.68
N MET A 240 26.35 0.90 0.46
CA MET A 240 25.19 1.49 -0.21
C MET A 240 24.23 0.40 -0.68
N ILE A 241 22.93 0.63 -0.45
CA ILE A 241 21.82 -0.14 -1.02
C ILE A 241 20.88 0.77 -1.79
N GLU A 242 20.14 0.18 -2.73
CA GLU A 242 19.05 0.82 -3.44
C GLU A 242 17.75 0.09 -3.11
N ILE A 243 16.73 0.84 -2.71
CA ILE A 243 15.40 0.33 -2.33
C ILE A 243 14.37 1.03 -3.20
N THR A 244 13.40 0.28 -3.72
CA THR A 244 12.19 0.86 -4.30
C THR A 244 11.03 0.76 -3.33
N ALA A 245 10.31 1.85 -3.12
CA ALA A 245 9.19 1.93 -2.20
C ALA A 245 7.93 2.43 -2.92
N ALA A 246 6.77 1.92 -2.51
CA ALA A 246 5.47 2.52 -2.78
C ALA A 246 5.17 3.52 -1.65
N THR A 247 5.06 4.79 -1.99
CA THR A 247 4.87 5.89 -1.02
C THR A 247 3.54 6.60 -1.25
N GLY A 248 3.03 7.22 -0.20
CA GLY A 248 1.81 8.02 -0.26
C GLY A 248 1.54 8.72 1.07
N ILE A 249 0.41 9.43 1.12
CA ILE A 249 -0.07 10.10 2.32
C ILE A 249 -1.24 9.29 2.89
N THR A 250 -1.21 9.02 4.20
CA THR A 250 -2.31 8.35 4.91
C THR A 250 -3.54 9.26 4.99
N PRO A 251 -4.74 8.74 5.26
CA PRO A 251 -5.94 9.58 5.45
C PRO A 251 -5.81 10.64 6.56
N LYS A 252 -4.84 10.47 7.48
CA LYS A 252 -4.53 11.43 8.55
C LYS A 252 -3.45 12.46 8.17
N GLY A 253 -3.00 12.48 6.91
CA GLY A 253 -1.98 13.42 6.44
C GLY A 253 -0.53 13.02 6.71
N LYS A 254 -0.29 11.83 7.27
CA LYS A 254 1.07 11.32 7.55
C LYS A 254 1.72 10.74 6.29
N ALA A 255 3.01 10.95 6.08
CA ALA A 255 3.76 10.27 5.03
C ALA A 255 3.93 8.79 5.38
N ALA A 256 3.75 7.92 4.38
CA ALA A 256 3.88 6.48 4.52
C ALA A 256 4.60 5.86 3.34
N ALA A 257 5.32 4.78 3.61
CA ALA A 257 6.04 3.99 2.61
C ALA A 257 5.95 2.50 2.92
N GLN A 258 5.82 1.69 1.86
CA GLN A 258 6.01 0.24 1.89
C GLN A 258 7.12 -0.15 0.93
N ALA A 259 8.05 -0.99 1.38
CA ALA A 259 9.15 -1.47 0.57
C ALA A 259 9.36 -2.98 0.78
N SER A 260 9.69 -3.67 -0.31
CA SER A 260 10.15 -5.05 -0.30
C SER A 260 11.47 -5.10 -1.05
N PHE A 261 12.54 -5.57 -0.41
CA PHE A 261 13.88 -5.56 -0.99
C PHE A 261 14.72 -6.72 -0.46
N SER A 262 15.90 -6.91 -1.04
CA SER A 262 16.87 -7.89 -0.55
C SER A 262 18.25 -7.30 -0.49
N ILE A 263 19.05 -7.76 0.47
CA ILE A 263 20.47 -7.43 0.56
C ILE A 263 21.31 -8.71 0.47
N ASP A 264 22.50 -8.60 -0.11
CA ASP A 264 23.51 -9.65 -0.04
C ASP A 264 24.29 -9.50 1.27
N ARG A 265 23.99 -10.35 2.27
CA ARG A 265 24.57 -10.28 3.61
C ARG A 265 26.10 -10.42 3.62
N THR A 266 26.68 -11.01 2.58
CA THR A 266 28.13 -11.22 2.50
C THR A 266 28.90 -9.91 2.35
N ARG A 267 28.25 -8.84 1.87
CA ARG A 267 28.83 -7.48 1.79
C ARG A 267 29.17 -6.89 3.17
N TRP A 268 28.48 -7.32 4.22
CA TRP A 268 28.75 -6.93 5.61
C TRP A 268 29.56 -7.97 6.39
N GLY A 269 30.22 -8.90 5.69
CA GLY A 269 31.06 -9.92 6.30
C GLY A 269 30.28 -11.05 6.98
N ILE A 270 28.95 -11.10 6.83
CA ILE A 270 28.11 -12.18 7.34
C ILE A 270 28.22 -13.35 6.36
N ILE A 271 29.23 -14.20 6.52
CA ILE A 271 29.58 -15.22 5.52
C ILE A 271 29.12 -16.65 5.87
N TYR A 272 28.69 -16.92 7.11
CA TYR A 272 28.29 -18.27 7.56
C TYR A 272 27.36 -18.96 6.57
N GLY A 273 27.63 -20.21 6.20
CA GLY A 273 26.76 -20.97 5.30
C GLY A 273 26.73 -20.51 3.84
N SER A 274 27.56 -19.53 3.45
CA SER A 274 27.67 -19.08 2.05
C SER A 274 28.58 -19.99 1.22
N SER A 275 28.09 -20.48 0.09
CA SER A 275 28.88 -21.31 -0.84
C SER A 275 29.99 -20.56 -1.56
N ARG A 276 30.02 -19.22 -1.47
CA ARG A 276 31.13 -18.39 -1.99
C ARG A 276 32.39 -18.55 -1.14
N TYR A 277 32.23 -18.77 0.16
CA TYR A 277 33.34 -18.79 1.14
C TYR A 277 33.62 -20.18 1.70
N PHE A 278 32.62 -21.07 1.68
CA PHE A 278 32.70 -22.40 2.26
C PHE A 278 32.41 -23.50 1.23
N HIS A 279 32.93 -24.69 1.48
CA HIS A 279 32.73 -25.85 0.61
C HIS A 279 31.98 -26.97 1.34
N ARG A 280 31.26 -27.80 0.58
CA ARG A 280 30.55 -29.00 1.08
C ARG A 280 29.57 -28.71 2.23
N LEU A 281 28.82 -27.62 2.13
CA LEU A 281 27.91 -27.13 3.17
C LEU A 281 26.72 -28.06 3.47
N ALA A 282 26.26 -28.85 2.49
CA ALA A 282 25.10 -29.74 2.66
C ALA A 282 23.91 -29.01 3.33
N GLY A 283 23.44 -29.48 4.48
CA GLY A 283 22.34 -28.88 5.25
C GLY A 283 22.67 -27.54 5.94
N HIS A 284 23.93 -27.11 5.91
CA HIS A 284 24.39 -25.85 6.50
C HIS A 284 24.44 -24.70 5.49
N LEU A 285 24.00 -24.91 4.26
CA LEU A 285 23.90 -23.83 3.28
C LEU A 285 22.87 -22.80 3.77
N VAL A 286 23.23 -21.53 3.68
CA VAL A 286 22.34 -20.38 3.94
C VAL A 286 22.51 -19.43 2.76
N ASN A 287 21.41 -19.01 2.15
CA ASN A 287 21.46 -18.12 0.98
C ASN A 287 22.13 -16.79 1.34
N ASP A 288 22.80 -16.19 0.36
CA ASP A 288 23.46 -14.89 0.54
C ASP A 288 22.46 -13.74 0.61
N LEU A 289 21.34 -13.86 -0.12
CA LEU A 289 20.28 -12.86 -0.12
C LEU A 289 19.35 -13.05 1.07
N ILE A 290 19.15 -11.97 1.82
CA ILE A 290 18.14 -11.84 2.88
C ILE A 290 17.08 -10.87 2.38
N GLU A 291 15.82 -11.29 2.48
CA GLU A 291 14.65 -10.51 2.06
C GLU A 291 14.12 -9.70 3.24
N PHE A 292 13.64 -8.49 2.97
CA PHE A 292 13.03 -7.59 3.95
C PHE A 292 11.72 -7.01 3.42
N GLN A 293 10.77 -6.83 4.33
CA GLN A 293 9.56 -6.04 4.10
C GLN A 293 9.50 -4.94 5.17
N ALA A 294 9.35 -3.70 4.73
CA ALA A 294 9.30 -2.54 5.60
C ALA A 294 8.01 -1.76 5.38
N ARG A 295 7.41 -1.33 6.49
CA ARG A 295 6.35 -0.31 6.53
C ARG A 295 6.85 0.84 7.40
N ILE A 296 6.95 2.03 6.82
CA ILE A 296 7.43 3.23 7.49
C ILE A 296 6.31 4.27 7.44
N VAL A 297 6.03 4.90 8.58
CA VAL A 297 4.99 5.93 8.74
C VAL A 297 5.56 7.04 9.59
N THR A 298 5.40 8.30 9.19
CA THR A 298 5.79 9.46 10.00
C THR A 298 4.73 9.79 11.05
N ARG A 299 5.09 10.57 12.06
CA ARG A 299 4.15 11.09 13.06
C ARG A 299 3.15 12.06 12.47
#